data_AF-A0A971J317-F1
#
_entry.id   AF-A0A971J317-F1
#
_cell.length_a   1.000
_cell.length_b   1.000
_cell.length_c   1.000
_cell.angle_alpha   90.00
_cell.angle_beta   90.00
_cell.angle_gamma   90.00
#
_symmetry.space_group_name_H-M   'P 1'
#
loop_
_entity.id
_entity.type
_entity.pdbx_description
1 polymer ?
#
loop_
_entity_poly.entity_id
_entity_poly.type
_entity_poly.pdbx_seq_one_letter_code
_entity_poly.pdbx_strand_id
1 'polypeptide(L)' 'MITRCPVCRGLQVGKVGSDQYYCWNCFMEFNYNRGKVNLYEVAEDGTLIAMERSSELM' A
#
# COMPACT_ATOMS: atom_id res chain seq x y z
N MET A 1 -3.32 14.96 -9.38
CA MET A 1 -2.63 14.57 -8.12
C MET A 1 -1.75 13.38 -8.44
N ILE A 2 -0.50 13.40 -8.00
CA ILE A 2 0.46 12.33 -8.28
C ILE A 2 0.49 11.43 -7.05
N THR A 3 -0.04 10.21 -7.15
CA THR A 3 0.09 9.22 -6.09
C THR A 3 1.52 8.70 -6.12
N ARG A 4 2.24 8.85 -5.00
CA ARG A 4 3.62 8.35 -4.85
C ARG A 4 3.59 7.17 -3.91
N CYS A 5 4.44 6.18 -4.17
CA CYS A 5 4.60 5.08 -3.25
C CYS A 5 5.06 5.62 -1.88
N PRO A 6 4.39 5.29 -0.76
CA PRO A 6 4.80 5.78 0.56
C PRO A 6 6.14 5.20 1.04
N VAL A 7 6.62 4.10 0.44
CA VAL A 7 7.89 3.44 0.80
C VAL A 7 9.05 3.97 -0.03
N CYS A 8 9.03 3.81 -1.37
CA CYS A 8 10.13 4.29 -2.21
C CYS A 8 9.97 5.72 -2.74
N ARG A 9 8.81 6.36 -2.51
CA ARG A 9 8.44 7.66 -3.11
C ARG A 9 8.47 7.68 -4.64
N GLY A 10 8.52 6.50 -5.25
CA GLY A 10 8.51 6.31 -6.69
C GLY A 10 7.17 6.67 -7.33
N LEU A 11 7.22 6.94 -8.62
CA LEU A 11 6.06 7.22 -9.48
C LEU A 11 5.53 5.94 -10.16
N GLN A 12 6.23 4.82 -10.00
CA GLN A 12 5.84 3.50 -10.53
C GLN A 12 4.77 2.87 -9.64
N VAL A 13 3.63 3.57 -9.53
CA VAL A 13 2.46 3.18 -8.75
C VAL A 13 1.26 3.10 -9.68
N GLY A 14 0.67 1.92 -9.77
CA GLY A 14 -0.52 1.64 -10.55
C GLY A 14 -1.77 1.65 -9.68
N LYS A 15 -2.90 2.10 -10.22
CA LYS A 15 -4.21 2.00 -9.56
C LYS A 15 -4.81 0.62 -9.87
N VAL A 16 -5.09 -0.18 -8.84
CA VAL A 16 -5.64 -1.54 -8.98
C VAL A 16 -7.12 -1.64 -8.58
N GLY A 17 -7.65 -0.61 -7.91
CA GLY A 17 -9.07 -0.52 -7.51
C GLY A 17 -9.48 0.92 -7.21
N SER A 18 -10.69 1.16 -6.70
CA SER A 18 -11.26 2.52 -6.54
C SER A 18 -10.39 3.47 -5.71
N ASP A 19 -9.75 2.96 -4.66
CA ASP A 19 -8.81 3.69 -3.79
C ASP A 19 -7.54 2.88 -3.49
N GLN A 20 -7.34 1.79 -4.22
CA GLN A 20 -6.22 0.84 -4.06
C GLN A 20 -5.12 1.15 -5.07
N TYR A 21 -3.88 1.17 -4.60
CA TYR A 21 -2.69 1.48 -5.38
C TYR A 21 -1.61 0.44 -5.12
N TYR A 22 -0.92 0.01 -6.16
CA TYR A 22 0.14 -0.97 -6.09
C TYR A 22 1.45 -0.39 -6.63
N CYS A 23 2.55 -0.58 -5.91
CA CYS A 23 3.87 -0.16 -6.34
C CYS A 23 4.64 -1.31 -6.98
N TRP A 24 5.00 -1.14 -8.26
CA TRP A 24 5.76 -2.14 -9.02
C TRP A 24 7.19 -2.33 -8.51
N ASN A 25 7.77 -1.28 -7.90
CA ASN A 25 9.15 -1.33 -7.43
C ASN A 25 9.29 -1.99 -6.05
N CYS A 26 8.27 -1.81 -5.20
CA CYS A 26 8.30 -2.28 -3.81
C CYS A 26 7.41 -3.49 -3.56
N PHE A 27 6.70 -3.99 -4.58
CA PHE A 27 5.77 -5.12 -4.47
C PHE A 27 4.79 -4.96 -3.29
N MET A 28 4.20 -3.79 -3.20
CA MET A 28 3.35 -3.42 -2.05
C MET A 28 2.11 -2.69 -2.53
N GLU A 29 1.00 -3.01 -1.91
CA GLU A 29 -0.30 -2.41 -2.15
C GLU A 29 -0.67 -1.48 -1.00
N PHE A 30 -1.41 -0.41 -1.29
CA PHE A 30 -1.90 0.51 -0.29
C PHE A 30 -3.22 1.14 -0.69
N ASN A 31 -4.06 1.41 0.31
CA ASN A 31 -5.37 2.02 0.15
C ASN A 31 -5.48 3.31 0.97
N TYR A 32 -6.25 4.28 0.45
CA TYR A 32 -6.68 5.43 1.24
C TYR A 32 -8.13 5.24 1.68
N ASN A 33 -8.33 4.84 2.94
CA ASN A 33 -9.68 4.68 3.51
C ASN A 33 -9.92 5.75 4.58
N ARG A 34 -10.83 6.70 4.33
CA ARG A 34 -11.27 7.72 5.31
C ARG A 34 -10.12 8.41 6.07
N GLY A 35 -9.04 8.74 5.38
CA GLY A 35 -7.86 9.40 5.98
C GLY A 35 -6.86 8.46 6.66
N LYS A 36 -7.13 7.15 6.70
CA LYS A 36 -6.15 6.12 7.08
C LYS A 36 -5.53 5.53 5.82
N VAL A 37 -4.21 5.28 5.88
CA VAL A 37 -3.50 4.54 4.84
C VAL A 37 -3.34 3.11 5.32
N ASN A 38 -3.91 2.17 4.59
CA ASN A 38 -3.69 0.73 4.81
C ASN A 38 -2.57 0.31 3.88
N LEU A 39 -1.58 -0.41 4.40
CA LEU A 39 -0.43 -0.92 3.66
C LEU A 39 -0.50 -2.45 3.68
N TYR A 40 -0.28 -3.05 2.53
CA TYR A 40 -0.25 -4.50 2.33
C TYR A 40 1.04 -4.84 1.59
N GLU A 41 1.89 -5.64 2.20
CA GLU A 41 3.05 -6.21 1.55
C GLU A 41 2.59 -7.40 0.70
N VAL A 42 3.03 -7.47 -0.56
CA VAL A 42 2.75 -8.61 -1.42
C VAL A 42 3.90 -9.59 -1.28
N ALA A 43 3.63 -10.71 -0.62
CA ALA A 43 4.60 -11.80 -0.48
C ALA A 43 4.93 -12.40 -1.85
N GLU A 44 6.03 -13.14 -1.92
CA GLU A 44 6.51 -13.79 -3.15
C GLU A 44 5.49 -14.74 -3.78
N ASP A 45 4.65 -15.37 -2.95
CA ASP A 45 3.55 -16.25 -3.35
C ASP A 45 2.29 -15.48 -3.83
N GLY A 46 2.31 -14.15 -3.76
CA GLY A 46 1.17 -13.28 -4.12
C GLY A 46 0.18 -13.05 -2.98
N THR A 47 0.44 -13.60 -1.80
CA THR A 47 -0.36 -13.35 -0.59
C THR A 47 -0.19 -11.91 -0.11
N LEU A 48 -1.28 -11.26 0.31
CA LEU A 48 -1.27 -9.90 0.86
C LEU A 48 -1.12 -9.95 2.39
N ILE A 49 0.02 -9.46 2.90
CA ILE A 49 0.31 -9.32 4.32
C ILE A 49 -0.03 -7.89 4.74
N ALA A 50 -1.10 -7.71 5.54
CA ALA A 50 -1.45 -6.39 6.05
C ALA A 50 -0.40 -5.88 7.04
N MET A 51 0.25 -4.76 6.73
CA MET A 51 1.07 -4.00 7.68
C MET A 51 0.15 -3.14 8.53
N GLU A 52 -0.45 -3.73 9.56
CA GLU A 52 -1.07 -2.97 10.62
C GLU A 52 0.03 -2.20 11.36
N ARG A 53 0.13 -0.88 11.15
CA ARG A 53 0.83 -0.02 12.11
C ARG A 53 -0.03 0.01 13.36
N SER A 54 0.26 -0.91 14.27
CA SER A 54 -0.34 -1.02 15.60
C SER A 54 -0.34 0.36 16.27
N SER A 55 -1.51 0.97 16.31
CA SER A 55 -1.84 1.96 17.34
C SER A 55 -2.95 1.41 18.22
N GLU A 56 -2.95 0.10 18.53
CA GLU A 56 -3.80 -0.53 19.56
C GLU A 56 -3.09 -1.75 20.18
N LEU A 57 -1.83 -1.57 20.61
CA LEU A 57 -1.37 -2.30 21.80
C LEU A 57 -1.79 -1.43 22.98
N MET A 58 -3.01 -1.63 23.46
CA MET A 58 -3.45 -1.16 24.77
C MET A 58 -3.53 -2.36 25.71
#